data_AF-A0A0B7KD06-F1
#
_entry.id   AF-A0A0B7KD06-F1
#
_cell.length_a   1.000
_cell.length_b   1.000
_cell.length_c   1.000
_cell.angle_alpha   90.00
_cell.angle_beta   90.00
_cell.angle_gamma   90.00
#
_symmetry.space_group_name_H-M   'P 1'
#
loop_
_entity.id
_entity.type
_entity.pdbx_description
1 polymer ?
#
loop_
_entity_poly.entity_id
_entity_poly.type
_entity_poly.pdbx_seq_one_letter_code
_entity_poly.pdbx_strand_id
1 'polypeptide(L)'
;MSPNVISTPDLEKQFDESDRSRRHPEGPWWQMSRCNFRTTTGFLSLRSRKTTDEASNQSITTHQNLRDQALNTLFGLPPAHLTEWEGLHAFLYHMETCFRDLLDTRFAFIWKLMGQEQPSDPVLVWAWCFFVLDAFKASKDPDPSIDKIGRKILETARGPMARRGDRCEPNYVEKTHMLQAIFAILCWTSATLKPIIGDDAMHLSYKLTNPEFDEEGNVRLESVLFASNCSRIYSSSQLRRPASLMFHTYRLQVTTNASRGEGIFTGLDLQPPGNNFEDMLYEPSLTFDSLHMIGRVGIKWVDTLTAHLSFNRHTRELSVYRYPSFCVAKILSKEKVEAIESITNKLLPPQFIDTLDNPAMIYREILLTYRLLFGQSRKSRKLLTKLFEKSSPNRTATNTSLDGEPVPVDRVDQFLKTLCTAPLHTQRRFLGLPLSRKTGPHISGDIFPISALSMADELIESNTYSARDDFPVFGQRLLALQRYNRRHQPSKITDLWRNRQNPLQWYTFWAVLVVGGSGLLLTILQLIIGVLQLVYTIRPVK
;
A
#
# COMPACT_ATOMS: atom_id res chain seq x y z
N MET A 1 9.27 -24.02 -79.19
CA MET A 1 8.08 -24.91 -79.14
C MET A 1 7.15 -24.39 -78.06
N SER A 2 5.91 -24.09 -78.45
CA SER A 2 4.72 -23.83 -77.61
C SER A 2 3.58 -24.69 -78.23
N PRO A 3 2.30 -24.68 -77.77
CA PRO A 3 1.68 -24.22 -76.52
C PRO A 3 1.34 -25.47 -75.64
N ASN A 4 0.35 -25.63 -74.74
CA ASN A 4 -0.85 -24.91 -74.25
C ASN A 4 -0.85 -24.93 -72.68
N VAL A 5 -1.60 -24.14 -71.89
CA VAL A 5 -2.83 -23.31 -72.06
C VAL A 5 -4.15 -24.09 -71.81
N ILE A 6 -5.16 -23.37 -71.27
CA ILE A 6 -6.56 -23.75 -70.89
C ILE A 6 -6.72 -24.22 -69.43
N SER A 7 -7.68 -23.74 -68.60
CA SER A 7 -8.41 -22.44 -68.48
C SER A 7 -9.24 -22.45 -67.17
N THR A 8 -9.62 -21.28 -66.63
CA THR A 8 -10.79 -21.13 -65.73
C THR A 8 -12.09 -21.00 -66.53
N PRO A 9 -13.26 -21.28 -65.92
CA PRO A 9 -14.11 -20.19 -65.39
C PRO A 9 -14.62 -20.51 -63.96
N ASP A 10 -15.07 -19.60 -63.10
CA ASP A 10 -15.94 -18.40 -63.21
C ASP A 10 -17.44 -18.67 -63.44
N LEU A 11 -18.23 -18.36 -62.40
CA LEU A 11 -19.67 -18.01 -62.34
C LEU A 11 -20.02 -18.06 -60.82
N GLU A 12 -20.15 -16.95 -60.07
CA GLU A 12 -21.05 -15.81 -60.24
C GLU A 12 -22.52 -16.29 -60.20
N LYS A 13 -23.26 -16.11 -59.10
CA LYS A 13 -24.13 -14.96 -58.74
C LYS A 13 -24.87 -15.31 -57.42
N GLN A 14 -25.59 -14.48 -56.66
CA GLN A 14 -25.82 -13.01 -56.46
C GLN A 14 -26.96 -12.91 -55.39
N PHE A 15 -27.38 -11.72 -54.95
CA PHE A 15 -28.55 -11.42 -54.07
C PHE A 15 -28.42 -11.80 -52.56
N ASP A 16 -29.00 -11.04 -51.61
CA ASP A 16 -29.20 -9.58 -51.61
C ASP A 16 -29.42 -9.00 -50.18
N GLU A 17 -29.48 -7.68 -50.11
CA GLU A 17 -29.73 -6.82 -48.96
C GLU A 17 -31.18 -6.91 -48.40
N SER A 18 -31.36 -7.05 -47.08
CA SER A 18 -32.64 -6.71 -46.41
C SER A 18 -32.50 -6.29 -44.93
N ASP A 19 -32.87 -5.03 -44.74
CA ASP A 19 -32.85 -4.15 -43.57
C ASP A 19 -33.76 -4.56 -42.38
N ARG A 20 -33.50 -3.92 -41.22
CA ARG A 20 -34.43 -3.61 -40.10
C ARG A 20 -35.03 -4.75 -39.25
N SER A 21 -34.69 -4.76 -37.94
CA SER A 21 -35.59 -4.20 -36.90
C SER A 21 -35.05 -4.23 -35.45
N ARG A 22 -34.82 -3.02 -34.90
CA ARG A 22 -35.09 -2.56 -33.51
C ARG A 22 -35.13 -3.56 -32.34
N ARG A 23 -34.25 -3.32 -31.34
CA ARG A 23 -34.68 -2.62 -30.09
C ARG A 23 -33.50 -2.12 -29.22
N HIS A 24 -33.47 -0.81 -29.00
CA HIS A 24 -32.86 -0.21 -27.79
C HIS A 24 -33.81 -0.39 -26.59
N PRO A 25 -33.27 -0.20 -25.38
CA PRO A 25 -33.83 0.81 -24.48
C PRO A 25 -32.81 1.92 -24.18
N GLU A 26 -33.25 3.17 -24.28
CA GLU A 26 -32.60 4.32 -23.61
C GLU A 26 -33.00 4.25 -22.11
N GLY A 27 -32.19 4.61 -21.12
CA GLY A 27 -31.42 5.85 -20.93
C GLY A 27 -32.09 6.70 -19.83
N PRO A 28 -31.67 7.95 -19.55
CA PRO A 28 -30.32 8.53 -19.60
C PRO A 28 -29.56 8.14 -18.29
N TRP A 29 -28.50 8.76 -17.75
CA TRP A 29 -27.74 10.02 -17.93
C TRP A 29 -26.24 9.69 -17.77
N TRP A 30 -25.24 10.55 -18.02
CA TRP A 30 -25.17 11.98 -18.33
C TRP A 30 -24.35 12.22 -19.61
N GLN A 31 -24.53 13.39 -20.24
CA GLN A 31 -23.86 13.75 -21.49
C GLN A 31 -22.41 14.22 -21.31
N MET A 32 -21.65 14.17 -22.41
CA MET A 32 -20.32 14.78 -22.53
C MET A 32 -20.33 16.27 -22.20
N SER A 33 -19.31 16.73 -21.46
CA SER A 33 -18.86 18.13 -21.47
C SER A 33 -17.36 18.17 -21.76
N ARG A 34 -16.97 18.44 -23.02
CA ARG A 34 -15.57 18.67 -23.40
C ARG A 34 -15.11 20.06 -22.95
N CYS A 35 -14.83 20.20 -21.66
CA CYS A 35 -14.21 21.41 -21.12
C CYS A 35 -12.71 21.45 -21.48
N ASN A 36 -12.38 22.04 -22.64
CA ASN A 36 -11.00 22.37 -23.01
C ASN A 36 -10.46 23.49 -22.10
N PHE A 37 -10.03 23.14 -20.89
CA PHE A 37 -9.36 24.07 -19.98
C PHE A 37 -7.98 24.42 -20.53
N ARG A 38 -7.82 25.65 -21.06
CA ARG A 38 -6.50 26.23 -21.29
C ARG A 38 -5.83 26.47 -19.93
N THR A 39 -4.71 25.78 -19.69
CA THR A 39 -3.83 26.00 -18.54
C THR A 39 -3.21 27.39 -18.62
N THR A 40 -3.91 28.37 -18.05
CA THR A 40 -3.46 29.76 -17.98
C THR A 40 -2.73 29.96 -16.66
N THR A 41 -1.43 30.24 -16.70
CA THR A 41 -0.57 30.37 -15.52
C THR A 41 -0.87 31.67 -14.74
N GLY A 42 -1.90 31.62 -13.90
CA GLY A 42 -2.35 32.72 -13.06
C GLY A 42 -1.34 33.07 -11.96
N PHE A 43 -0.63 34.19 -12.13
CA PHE A 43 0.19 34.79 -11.07
C PHE A 43 -0.70 35.23 -9.90
N LEU A 44 -0.60 34.56 -8.75
CA LEU A 44 -1.29 34.97 -7.52
C LEU A 44 -0.58 36.17 -6.88
N SER A 45 -1.06 37.37 -7.18
CA SER A 45 -0.64 38.61 -6.50
C SER A 45 -1.48 38.84 -5.24
N LEU A 46 -0.89 38.62 -4.06
CA LEU A 46 -1.55 38.81 -2.77
C LEU A 46 -1.33 40.23 -2.23
N ARG A 47 -2.33 41.10 -2.35
CA ARG A 47 -2.35 42.38 -1.62
C ARG A 47 -3.76 42.87 -1.25
N SER A 48 -4.32 42.33 -0.17
CA SER A 48 -5.34 43.03 0.62
C SER A 48 -5.25 42.63 2.09
N ARG A 49 -5.56 43.57 2.98
CA ARG A 49 -5.40 43.43 4.44
C ARG A 49 -6.75 43.03 5.05
N LYS A 50 -7.01 41.72 5.14
CA LYS A 50 -8.29 41.16 5.60
C LYS A 50 -8.39 41.01 7.13
N THR A 51 -9.62 40.91 7.62
CA THR A 51 -9.98 40.56 8.99
C THR A 51 -9.66 39.09 9.31
N THR A 52 -9.51 38.76 10.59
CA THR A 52 -9.10 37.41 11.05
C THR A 52 -10.06 36.30 10.59
N ASP A 53 -11.36 36.57 10.60
CA ASP A 53 -12.39 35.57 10.30
C ASP A 53 -12.57 35.36 8.80
N GLU A 54 -12.24 36.37 7.97
CA GLU A 54 -12.08 36.14 6.54
C GLU A 54 -10.77 35.40 6.22
N ALA A 55 -9.68 35.70 6.93
CA ALA A 55 -8.39 35.07 6.71
C ALA A 55 -8.41 33.56 7.04
N SER A 56 -9.10 33.16 8.11
CA SER A 56 -9.27 31.74 8.48
C SER A 56 -10.15 30.97 7.50
N ASN A 57 -11.27 31.55 7.06
CA ASN A 57 -12.11 30.94 6.01
C ASN A 57 -11.38 30.88 4.66
N GLN A 58 -10.53 31.87 4.34
CA GLN A 58 -9.75 31.89 3.12
C GLN A 58 -8.58 30.89 3.14
N SER A 59 -7.93 30.63 4.28
CA SER A 59 -6.93 29.55 4.38
C SER A 59 -7.56 28.17 4.30
N ILE A 60 -8.69 27.91 4.99
CA ILE A 60 -9.42 26.64 4.93
C ILE A 60 -9.79 26.28 3.49
N THR A 61 -10.38 27.22 2.75
CA THR A 61 -10.75 27.02 1.35
C THR A 61 -9.53 26.83 0.43
N THR A 62 -8.42 27.55 0.66
CA THR A 62 -7.15 27.29 -0.04
C THR A 62 -6.61 25.87 0.23
N HIS A 63 -6.69 25.38 1.46
CA HIS A 63 -6.20 24.05 1.82
C HIS A 63 -7.06 22.92 1.22
N GLN A 64 -8.37 23.14 1.10
CA GLN A 64 -9.28 22.25 0.37
C GLN A 64 -8.95 22.23 -1.13
N ASN A 65 -8.86 23.40 -1.77
CA ASN A 65 -8.53 23.51 -3.20
C ASN A 65 -7.20 22.82 -3.57
N LEU A 66 -6.16 22.93 -2.73
CA LEU A 66 -4.87 22.26 -2.95
C LEU A 66 -4.98 20.73 -2.84
N ARG A 67 -5.79 20.21 -1.91
CA ARG A 67 -6.03 18.77 -1.78
C ARG A 67 -6.87 18.22 -2.92
N ASP A 68 -7.88 18.96 -3.39
CA ASP A 68 -8.67 18.59 -4.57
C ASP A 68 -7.83 18.59 -5.85
N GLN A 69 -6.94 19.58 -6.01
CA GLN A 69 -5.94 19.58 -7.09
C GLN A 69 -4.99 18.39 -6.99
N ALA A 70 -4.54 18.01 -5.79
CA ALA A 70 -3.67 16.86 -5.58
C ALA A 70 -4.33 15.54 -6.01
N LEU A 71 -5.61 15.36 -5.70
CA LEU A 71 -6.35 14.15 -6.07
C LEU A 71 -6.50 14.00 -7.58
N ASN A 72 -6.82 15.09 -8.27
CA ASN A 72 -6.87 15.10 -9.72
C ASN A 72 -5.48 14.83 -10.31
N THR A 73 -4.43 15.51 -9.84
CA THR A 73 -3.05 15.37 -10.37
C THR A 73 -2.42 14.00 -10.12
N LEU A 74 -2.75 13.32 -9.01
CA LEU A 74 -2.17 12.03 -8.60
C LEU A 74 -2.97 10.79 -9.01
N PHE A 75 -4.27 10.92 -9.27
CA PHE A 75 -5.17 9.79 -9.55
C PHE A 75 -6.17 10.03 -10.71
N GLY A 76 -6.34 11.27 -11.19
CA GLY A 76 -7.38 11.62 -12.17
C GLY A 76 -8.81 11.44 -11.62
N LEU A 77 -8.99 11.55 -10.30
CA LEU A 77 -10.27 11.36 -9.62
C LEU A 77 -10.92 12.71 -9.28
N PRO A 78 -12.20 12.94 -9.60
CA PRO A 78 -12.92 14.14 -9.18
C PRO A 78 -13.24 14.09 -7.67
N PRO A 79 -13.38 15.26 -7.01
CA PRO A 79 -13.46 15.36 -5.54
C PRO A 79 -14.60 14.57 -4.89
N ALA A 80 -15.65 14.21 -5.63
CA ALA A 80 -16.70 13.29 -5.17
C ALA A 80 -16.18 11.91 -4.69
N HIS A 81 -14.99 11.48 -5.13
CA HIS A 81 -14.38 10.22 -4.66
C HIS A 81 -13.82 10.34 -3.23
N LEU A 82 -13.64 11.55 -2.67
CA LEU A 82 -13.33 11.72 -1.24
C LEU A 82 -14.50 11.30 -0.35
N THR A 83 -15.73 11.61 -0.74
CA THR A 83 -16.93 11.22 0.01
C THR A 83 -17.24 9.72 -0.08
N GLU A 84 -16.65 9.01 -1.04
CA GLU A 84 -16.67 7.55 -1.13
C GLU A 84 -15.48 6.92 -0.36
N TRP A 85 -14.29 7.52 -0.44
CA TRP A 85 -13.04 7.00 0.11
C TRP A 85 -12.40 7.96 1.12
N GLU A 86 -13.12 8.29 2.20
CA GLU A 86 -12.69 9.23 3.26
C GLU A 86 -11.27 8.95 3.79
N GLY A 87 -10.86 7.67 3.83
CA GLY A 87 -9.53 7.23 4.25
C GLY A 87 -8.37 7.82 3.42
N LEU A 88 -8.64 8.32 2.21
CA LEU A 88 -7.66 8.99 1.36
C LEU A 88 -7.18 10.33 1.97
N HIS A 89 -8.01 10.99 2.80
CA HIS A 89 -7.55 12.15 3.59
C HIS A 89 -6.41 11.80 4.56
N ALA A 90 -6.39 10.59 5.12
CA ALA A 90 -5.31 10.15 6.01
C ALA A 90 -3.97 9.96 5.25
N PHE A 91 -4.02 9.67 3.95
CA PHE A 91 -2.85 9.63 3.08
C PHE A 91 -2.37 11.04 2.70
N LEU A 92 -3.28 11.93 2.26
CA LEU A 92 -2.93 13.31 1.94
C LEU A 92 -2.32 14.05 3.15
N TYR A 93 -2.96 13.93 4.32
CA TYR A 93 -2.43 14.49 5.57
C TYR A 93 -1.06 13.91 5.92
N HIS A 94 -0.80 12.65 5.60
CA HIS A 94 0.51 12.07 5.83
C HIS A 94 1.58 12.64 4.90
N MET A 95 1.29 12.86 3.62
CA MET A 95 2.24 13.56 2.76
C MET A 95 2.49 14.99 3.26
N GLU A 96 1.46 15.68 3.76
CA GLU A 96 1.61 16.98 4.46
C GLU A 96 2.47 16.87 5.74
N THR A 97 2.46 15.76 6.48
CA THR A 97 3.44 15.57 7.58
C THR A 97 4.87 15.40 7.09
N CYS A 98 5.11 14.76 5.94
CA CYS A 98 6.44 14.62 5.35
C CYS A 98 6.93 15.90 4.67
N PHE A 99 6.02 16.70 4.12
CA PHE A 99 6.33 18.00 3.52
C PHE A 99 6.98 19.00 4.48
N ARG A 100 6.86 18.78 5.80
CA ARG A 100 7.56 19.55 6.84
C ARG A 100 9.08 19.54 6.64
N ASP A 101 9.64 18.45 6.12
CA ASP A 101 11.08 18.31 5.84
C ASP A 101 11.56 19.31 4.76
N LEU A 102 10.66 19.82 3.91
CA LEU A 102 10.94 20.82 2.86
C LEU A 102 10.63 22.27 3.28
N LEU A 103 10.13 22.49 4.51
CA LEU A 103 9.92 23.83 5.08
C LEU A 103 11.20 24.44 5.66
N ASP A 104 12.31 23.70 5.66
CA ASP A 104 13.61 24.14 6.14
C ASP A 104 14.27 25.17 5.20
N THR A 105 15.02 26.12 5.75
CA THR A 105 15.69 27.21 5.00
C THR A 105 16.70 26.73 3.97
N ARG A 106 17.23 25.52 4.09
CA ARG A 106 18.06 24.87 3.05
C ARG A 106 17.30 24.65 1.74
N PHE A 107 15.97 24.55 1.80
CA PHE A 107 15.10 24.45 0.63
C PHE A 107 14.62 25.83 0.12
N ALA A 108 15.11 26.95 0.67
CA ALA A 108 14.80 28.30 0.19
C ALA A 108 14.98 28.48 -1.34
N PHE A 109 15.89 27.73 -1.97
CA PHE A 109 16.07 27.77 -3.42
C PHE A 109 14.85 27.26 -4.20
N ILE A 110 14.18 26.18 -3.78
CA ILE A 110 13.01 25.65 -4.53
C ILE A 110 11.80 26.60 -4.46
N TRP A 111 11.67 27.36 -3.38
CA TRP A 111 10.65 28.41 -3.24
C TRP A 111 10.92 29.59 -4.18
N LYS A 112 12.20 30.01 -4.30
CA LYS A 112 12.64 31.01 -5.29
C LYS A 112 12.36 30.59 -6.73
N LEU A 113 12.59 29.31 -7.09
CA LEU A 113 12.28 28.79 -8.43
C LEU A 113 10.82 28.95 -8.82
N MET A 114 9.89 28.73 -7.88
CA MET A 114 8.46 28.95 -8.07
C MET A 114 8.04 30.43 -7.93
N GLY A 115 8.98 31.31 -7.59
CA GLY A 115 8.71 32.71 -7.31
C GLY A 115 7.95 32.98 -6.00
N GLN A 116 7.88 32.01 -5.10
CA GLN A 116 7.15 32.13 -3.83
C GLN A 116 8.09 32.46 -2.66
N GLU A 117 7.53 33.06 -1.60
CA GLU A 117 8.20 33.11 -0.29
C GLU A 117 8.17 31.70 0.34
N GLN A 118 9.12 31.42 1.24
CA GLN A 118 9.20 30.13 1.93
C GLN A 118 7.96 29.96 2.84
N PRO A 119 7.13 28.92 2.62
CA PRO A 119 5.88 28.75 3.38
C PRO A 119 6.16 28.30 4.82
N SER A 120 5.33 28.76 5.75
CA SER A 120 5.29 28.23 7.13
C SER A 120 4.35 27.03 7.30
N ASP A 121 3.46 26.80 6.34
CA ASP A 121 2.44 25.74 6.38
C ASP A 121 2.78 24.61 5.40
N PRO A 122 2.83 23.33 5.84
CA PRO A 122 3.13 22.20 4.96
C PRO A 122 2.12 21.98 3.84
N VAL A 123 0.87 22.43 3.95
CA VAL A 123 -0.13 22.28 2.89
C VAL A 123 0.26 23.09 1.65
N LEU A 124 0.99 24.20 1.79
CA LEU A 124 1.46 24.99 0.65
C LEU A 124 2.54 24.26 -0.18
N VAL A 125 3.18 23.23 0.37
CA VAL A 125 4.18 22.40 -0.33
C VAL A 125 3.58 21.55 -1.46
N TRP A 126 2.24 21.41 -1.49
CA TRP A 126 1.53 20.89 -2.65
C TRP A 126 1.91 21.63 -3.96
N ALA A 127 2.22 22.94 -3.90
CA ALA A 127 2.67 23.69 -5.08
C ALA A 127 3.98 23.15 -5.67
N TRP A 128 4.97 22.81 -4.81
CA TRP A 128 6.21 22.17 -5.25
C TRP A 128 5.95 20.75 -5.78
N CYS A 129 5.06 20.00 -5.12
CA CYS A 129 4.65 18.68 -5.60
C CYS A 129 4.09 18.75 -7.03
N PHE A 130 3.22 19.72 -7.33
CA PHE A 130 2.65 19.88 -8.67
C PHE A 130 3.72 20.34 -9.68
N PHE A 131 4.57 21.30 -9.32
CA PHE A 131 5.63 21.78 -10.21
C PHE A 131 6.62 20.68 -10.61
N VAL A 132 6.95 19.75 -9.70
CA VAL A 132 7.73 18.54 -10.01
C VAL A 132 6.96 17.59 -10.93
N LEU A 133 5.70 17.28 -10.62
CA LEU A 133 4.89 16.34 -11.41
C LEU A 133 4.58 16.87 -12.83
N ASP A 134 4.34 18.17 -12.98
CA ASP A 134 4.14 18.81 -14.28
C ASP A 134 5.44 18.84 -15.10
N ALA A 135 6.61 19.01 -14.46
CA ALA A 135 7.90 18.84 -15.13
C ALA A 135 8.14 17.40 -15.62
N PHE A 136 7.61 16.39 -14.91
CA PHE A 136 7.56 15.01 -15.38
C PHE A 136 6.58 14.83 -16.55
N LYS A 137 5.34 15.35 -16.46
CA LYS A 137 4.33 15.29 -17.55
C LYS A 137 4.77 16.05 -18.81
N ALA A 138 5.61 17.08 -18.67
CA ALA A 138 6.20 17.84 -19.77
C ALA A 138 7.47 17.22 -20.36
N SER A 139 7.93 16.07 -19.85
CA SER A 139 9.01 15.28 -20.45
C SER A 139 8.55 14.61 -21.75
N LYS A 140 9.44 14.51 -22.74
CA LYS A 140 9.24 13.65 -23.93
C LYS A 140 9.73 12.21 -23.72
N ASP A 141 10.46 11.96 -22.63
CA ASP A 141 10.95 10.63 -22.25
C ASP A 141 9.95 10.03 -21.25
N PRO A 142 9.57 8.75 -21.35
CA PRO A 142 8.64 8.08 -20.43
C PRO A 142 9.26 7.74 -19.05
N ASP A 143 10.60 7.79 -18.95
CA ASP A 143 11.36 7.49 -17.72
C ASP A 143 12.54 8.48 -17.58
N PRO A 144 12.28 9.79 -17.41
CA PRO A 144 13.33 10.81 -17.37
C PRO A 144 14.16 10.70 -16.09
N SER A 145 15.42 11.10 -16.15
CA SER A 145 16.31 11.13 -14.99
C SER A 145 16.04 12.31 -14.06
N ILE A 146 16.36 12.17 -12.78
CA ILE A 146 16.13 13.22 -11.76
C ILE A 146 16.91 14.51 -12.11
N ASP A 147 18.13 14.40 -12.65
CA ASP A 147 18.88 15.56 -13.17
C ASP A 147 18.22 16.20 -14.42
N LYS A 148 17.59 15.42 -15.30
CA LYS A 148 16.85 15.96 -16.46
C LYS A 148 15.60 16.72 -16.02
N ILE A 149 14.90 16.24 -14.98
CA ILE A 149 13.75 16.94 -14.38
C ILE A 149 14.20 18.20 -13.64
N GLY A 150 15.29 18.15 -12.87
CA GLY A 150 15.89 19.33 -12.25
C GLY A 150 16.26 20.41 -13.28
N ARG A 151 16.83 20.02 -14.43
CA ARG A 151 17.07 20.94 -15.56
C ARG A 151 15.77 21.47 -16.19
N LYS A 152 14.73 20.65 -16.35
CA LYS A 152 13.43 21.09 -16.89
C LYS A 152 12.73 22.11 -15.97
N ILE A 153 12.85 21.92 -14.66
CA ILE A 153 12.43 22.85 -13.62
C ILE A 153 13.17 24.19 -13.74
N LEU A 154 14.50 24.16 -13.86
CA LEU A 154 15.33 25.37 -14.05
C LEU A 154 15.01 26.11 -15.36
N GLU A 155 14.85 25.40 -16.49
CA GLU A 155 14.40 25.99 -17.77
C GLU A 155 13.08 26.75 -17.62
N THR A 156 12.13 26.16 -16.90
CA THR A 156 10.77 26.73 -16.70
C THR A 156 10.81 27.94 -15.77
N ALA A 157 11.64 27.89 -14.71
CA ALA A 157 11.81 28.97 -13.74
C ALA A 157 12.70 30.14 -14.23
N ARG A 158 13.57 29.93 -15.23
CA ARG A 158 14.50 30.94 -15.75
C ARG A 158 13.80 32.22 -16.23
N GLY A 159 12.64 32.11 -16.87
CA GLY A 159 11.86 33.27 -17.31
C GLY A 159 11.33 34.14 -16.15
N PRO A 160 10.60 33.54 -15.18
CA PRO A 160 10.20 34.21 -13.94
C PRO A 160 11.36 34.81 -13.13
N MET A 161 12.46 34.08 -12.92
CA MET A 161 13.61 34.57 -12.15
C MET A 161 14.31 35.75 -12.83
N ALA A 162 14.52 35.69 -14.16
CA ALA A 162 15.14 36.80 -14.90
C ALA A 162 14.33 38.11 -14.80
N ARG A 163 13.00 38.04 -14.68
CA ARG A 163 12.13 39.22 -14.44
C ARG A 163 12.22 39.76 -13.01
N ARG A 164 12.70 38.96 -12.07
CA ARG A 164 12.88 39.32 -10.65
C ARG A 164 14.30 39.83 -10.35
N GLY A 165 15.27 39.53 -11.21
CA GLY A 165 16.69 39.74 -10.96
C GLY A 165 17.35 38.60 -10.15
N ASP A 166 16.65 37.47 -9.99
CA ASP A 166 17.14 36.33 -9.22
C ASP A 166 18.16 35.48 -10.01
N ARG A 167 19.10 34.88 -9.28
CA ARG A 167 20.14 34.00 -9.82
C ARG A 167 19.53 32.70 -10.35
N CYS A 168 19.58 32.51 -11.67
CA CYS A 168 18.98 31.35 -12.33
C CYS A 168 19.76 30.04 -12.17
N GLU A 169 21.09 30.10 -11.96
CA GLU A 169 21.93 28.90 -11.78
C GLU A 169 22.18 28.63 -10.28
N PRO A 170 21.85 27.44 -9.76
CA PRO A 170 22.08 27.07 -8.37
C PRO A 170 23.57 26.86 -8.06
N ASN A 171 23.98 27.17 -6.84
CA ASN A 171 25.23 26.66 -6.28
C ASN A 171 25.16 25.13 -6.13
N TYR A 172 26.30 24.44 -6.01
CA TYR A 172 26.40 22.98 -5.87
C TYR A 172 25.53 22.43 -4.72
N VAL A 173 25.53 23.12 -3.58
CA VAL A 173 24.71 22.79 -2.40
C VAL A 173 23.21 22.99 -2.68
N GLU A 174 22.82 24.07 -3.36
CA GLU A 174 21.43 24.35 -3.74
C GLU A 174 20.91 23.32 -4.75
N LYS A 175 21.75 22.92 -5.73
CA LYS A 175 21.45 21.84 -6.68
C LYS A 175 21.23 20.51 -5.97
N THR A 176 22.04 20.20 -4.95
CA THR A 176 21.91 18.98 -4.15
C THR A 176 20.58 18.94 -3.39
N HIS A 177 20.22 20.02 -2.69
CA HIS A 177 18.93 20.11 -1.99
C HIS A 177 17.74 20.07 -2.96
N MET A 178 17.82 20.72 -4.12
CA MET A 178 16.80 20.62 -5.17
C MET A 178 16.58 19.17 -5.64
N LEU A 179 17.67 18.42 -5.88
CA LEU A 179 17.59 17.02 -6.31
C LEU A 179 17.05 16.10 -5.20
N GLN A 180 17.40 16.35 -3.94
CA GLN A 180 16.78 15.69 -2.78
C GLN A 180 15.28 15.97 -2.70
N ALA A 181 14.85 17.22 -2.91
CA ALA A 181 13.44 17.60 -2.89
C ALA A 181 12.63 16.96 -4.04
N ILE A 182 13.20 16.82 -5.25
CA ILE A 182 12.56 16.10 -6.37
C ILE A 182 12.43 14.61 -6.03
N PHE A 183 13.49 13.99 -5.51
CA PHE A 183 13.49 12.58 -5.10
C PHE A 183 12.46 12.31 -3.99
N ALA A 184 12.36 13.21 -3.01
CA ALA A 184 11.41 13.11 -1.92
C ALA A 184 9.95 13.10 -2.40
N ILE A 185 9.59 14.04 -3.30
CA ILE A 185 8.26 14.07 -3.94
C ILE A 185 7.97 12.75 -4.67
N LEU A 186 8.93 12.18 -5.40
CA LEU A 186 8.76 10.87 -6.06
C LEU A 186 8.52 9.73 -5.07
N CYS A 187 9.30 9.67 -3.98
CA CYS A 187 9.14 8.65 -2.94
C CYS A 187 7.76 8.73 -2.27
N TRP A 188 7.30 9.92 -1.90
CA TRP A 188 6.03 10.13 -1.23
C TRP A 188 4.83 9.91 -2.17
N THR A 189 4.83 10.50 -3.38
CA THR A 189 3.70 10.38 -4.34
C THR A 189 3.51 8.99 -4.91
N SER A 190 4.57 8.18 -4.95
CA SER A 190 4.49 6.73 -5.25
C SER A 190 4.19 5.87 -4.00
N ALA A 191 4.30 6.43 -2.79
CA ALA A 191 4.31 5.72 -1.50
C ALA A 191 5.32 4.56 -1.43
N THR A 192 6.35 4.54 -2.28
CA THR A 192 7.24 3.36 -2.40
C THR A 192 8.34 3.32 -1.35
N LEU A 193 9.01 4.45 -1.12
CA LEU A 193 10.18 4.60 -0.26
C LEU A 193 9.99 5.74 0.74
N LYS A 194 10.78 5.73 1.82
CA LYS A 194 10.86 6.82 2.80
C LYS A 194 12.20 7.53 2.63
N PRO A 195 12.25 8.72 2.02
CA PRO A 195 13.50 9.43 1.76
C PRO A 195 14.15 9.88 3.07
N ILE A 196 15.46 10.12 3.04
CA ILE A 196 16.19 10.87 4.07
C ILE A 196 16.69 12.16 3.40
N ILE A 197 16.53 13.28 4.10
CA ILE A 197 16.65 14.65 3.58
C ILE A 197 17.42 15.50 4.62
N GLY A 198 18.11 16.56 4.20
CA GLY A 198 18.74 17.51 5.13
C GLY A 198 19.98 16.94 5.83
N ASP A 199 20.15 17.21 7.13
CA ASP A 199 21.39 16.91 7.87
C ASP A 199 21.64 15.41 7.99
N ASP A 200 20.60 14.60 8.17
CA ASP A 200 20.74 13.15 8.20
C ASP A 200 21.30 12.64 6.87
N ALA A 201 20.83 13.18 5.73
CA ALA A 201 21.37 12.84 4.42
C ALA A 201 22.80 13.37 4.22
N MET A 202 23.10 14.59 4.66
CA MET A 202 24.43 15.18 4.53
C MET A 202 25.47 14.45 5.41
N HIS A 203 25.14 14.15 6.66
CA HIS A 203 25.97 13.40 7.60
C HIS A 203 26.15 11.94 7.17
N LEU A 204 25.10 11.29 6.63
CA LEU A 204 25.25 10.00 5.98
C LEU A 204 26.19 10.09 4.77
N SER A 205 26.11 11.14 3.95
CA SER A 205 27.05 11.34 2.84
C SER A 205 28.50 11.46 3.33
N TYR A 206 28.78 12.36 4.29
CA TYR A 206 30.11 12.49 4.92
C TYR A 206 30.65 11.19 5.51
N LYS A 207 29.78 10.31 6.01
CA LYS A 207 30.16 9.02 6.59
C LYS A 207 30.41 7.91 5.55
N LEU A 208 29.95 8.09 4.31
CA LEU A 208 29.83 7.01 3.31
C LEU A 208 30.49 7.32 1.96
N THR A 209 30.77 8.59 1.67
CA THR A 209 31.70 9.03 0.61
C THR A 209 32.96 9.58 1.25
N ASN A 210 34.14 9.09 0.85
CA ASN A 210 35.38 9.81 1.16
C ASN A 210 35.30 11.19 0.47
N PRO A 211 35.43 12.31 1.20
CA PRO A 211 35.37 13.64 0.59
C PRO A 211 36.61 13.85 -0.29
N GLU A 212 36.40 13.91 -1.61
CA GLU A 212 37.41 14.47 -2.52
C GLU A 212 37.43 15.99 -2.34
N PHE A 213 38.64 16.55 -2.23
CA PHE A 213 38.85 18.00 -2.23
C PHE A 213 39.12 18.46 -3.67
N ASP A 214 38.61 19.63 -4.05
CA ASP A 214 39.04 20.28 -5.29
C ASP A 214 40.36 21.04 -5.14
N GLU A 215 40.87 21.53 -6.27
CA GLU A 215 42.14 22.27 -6.33
C GLU A 215 42.07 23.61 -5.57
N GLU A 216 40.87 24.11 -5.26
CA GLU A 216 40.63 25.24 -4.37
C GLU A 216 40.49 24.84 -2.88
N GLY A 217 40.52 23.54 -2.56
CA GLY A 217 40.44 23.01 -1.19
C GLY A 217 39.03 22.85 -0.62
N ASN A 218 37.98 22.98 -1.44
CA ASN A 218 36.60 22.74 -1.02
C ASN A 218 36.25 21.25 -1.10
N VAL A 219 35.34 20.81 -0.23
CA VAL A 219 34.85 19.42 -0.24
C VAL A 219 33.82 19.22 -1.36
N ARG A 220 34.16 18.40 -2.37
CA ARG A 220 33.22 17.90 -3.38
C ARG A 220 32.40 16.73 -2.83
N LEU A 221 31.52 17.03 -1.87
CA LEU A 221 30.61 16.05 -1.29
C LEU A 221 29.55 15.65 -2.33
N GLU A 222 29.67 14.49 -2.96
CA GLU A 222 28.72 14.06 -4.00
C GLU A 222 27.25 14.25 -3.58
N SER A 223 26.39 14.67 -4.51
CA SER A 223 24.96 14.87 -4.25
C SER A 223 24.24 13.52 -4.06
N VAL A 224 24.32 12.96 -2.85
CA VAL A 224 23.81 11.62 -2.53
C VAL A 224 22.32 11.62 -2.14
N LEU A 225 21.60 10.61 -2.62
CA LEU A 225 20.20 10.32 -2.26
C LEU A 225 20.09 9.05 -1.41
N PHE A 226 19.20 9.09 -0.42
CA PHE A 226 19.05 8.09 0.64
C PHE A 226 17.57 7.75 0.89
N ALA A 227 17.28 6.49 1.24
CA ALA A 227 15.96 6.08 1.71
C ALA A 227 16.07 5.17 2.93
N SER A 228 15.40 5.50 4.04
CA SER A 228 15.56 4.83 5.34
C SER A 228 15.11 3.36 5.37
N ASN A 229 14.26 2.98 4.40
CA ASN A 229 13.75 1.61 4.24
C ASN A 229 14.59 0.76 3.25
N CYS A 230 15.74 1.25 2.77
CA CYS A 230 16.65 0.51 1.89
C CYS A 230 18.12 0.71 2.28
N SER A 231 18.92 -0.36 2.18
CA SER A 231 20.31 -0.40 2.68
C SER A 231 21.37 0.21 1.74
N ARG A 232 20.98 1.00 0.73
CA ARG A 232 21.89 1.47 -0.34
C ARG A 232 21.88 2.98 -0.57
N ILE A 233 23.05 3.45 -1.02
CA ILE A 233 23.56 4.83 -1.09
C ILE A 233 23.85 5.16 -2.57
N TYR A 234 23.56 6.38 -3.03
CA TYR A 234 23.59 6.75 -4.45
C TYR A 234 24.46 7.96 -4.77
N SER A 235 25.64 7.72 -5.35
CA SER A 235 26.55 8.70 -5.95
C SER A 235 25.86 9.65 -6.95
N SER A 236 26.35 10.89 -7.08
CA SER A 236 25.83 11.90 -8.01
C SER A 236 25.85 11.42 -9.47
N SER A 237 26.84 10.58 -9.81
CA SER A 237 26.97 9.92 -11.11
C SER A 237 25.73 9.13 -11.54
N GLN A 238 24.96 8.61 -10.57
CA GLN A 238 23.80 7.76 -10.82
C GLN A 238 22.51 8.55 -11.05
N LEU A 239 22.46 9.84 -10.69
CA LEU A 239 21.31 10.74 -10.89
C LEU A 239 21.01 11.06 -12.36
N ARG A 240 21.94 10.73 -13.26
CA ARG A 240 21.77 10.81 -14.71
C ARG A 240 20.99 9.62 -15.30
N ARG A 241 20.83 8.52 -14.55
CA ARG A 241 20.09 7.32 -14.99
C ARG A 241 18.57 7.57 -15.00
N PRO A 242 17.80 6.86 -15.85
CA PRO A 242 16.34 6.89 -15.82
C PRO A 242 15.81 6.66 -14.39
N ALA A 243 14.81 7.44 -13.95
CA ALA A 243 14.41 7.47 -12.55
C ALA A 243 14.03 6.07 -12.04
N SER A 244 13.17 5.34 -12.73
CA SER A 244 12.76 4.01 -12.29
C SER A 244 13.91 2.97 -12.30
N LEU A 245 15.00 3.20 -13.06
CA LEU A 245 16.20 2.35 -13.05
C LEU A 245 17.10 2.64 -11.83
N MET A 246 17.18 3.91 -11.40
CA MET A 246 17.76 4.24 -10.09
C MET A 246 16.96 3.54 -8.99
N PHE A 247 15.63 3.67 -9.02
CA PHE A 247 14.74 3.07 -8.04
C PHE A 247 14.84 1.53 -8.03
N HIS A 248 14.93 0.86 -9.19
CA HIS A 248 15.17 -0.59 -9.29
C HIS A 248 16.40 -1.05 -8.48
N THR A 249 17.45 -0.23 -8.45
CA THR A 249 18.72 -0.60 -7.81
C THR A 249 18.59 -0.76 -6.29
N TYR A 250 17.53 -0.23 -5.65
CA TYR A 250 17.26 -0.46 -4.22
C TYR A 250 16.85 -1.92 -3.92
N ARG A 251 16.32 -2.66 -4.92
CA ARG A 251 15.93 -4.08 -4.79
C ARG A 251 17.13 -5.02 -4.65
N LEU A 252 18.28 -4.64 -5.19
CA LEU A 252 19.33 -5.56 -5.64
C LEU A 252 20.30 -6.10 -4.57
N GLN A 253 20.22 -5.65 -3.31
CA GLN A 253 21.09 -6.16 -2.22
C GLN A 253 20.33 -6.65 -0.97
N VAL A 254 19.00 -6.75 -1.05
CA VAL A 254 18.18 -7.51 -0.09
C VAL A 254 18.62 -8.99 -0.03
N THR A 255 19.30 -9.50 -1.07
CA THR A 255 19.60 -10.92 -1.27
C THR A 255 21.00 -11.36 -0.83
N THR A 256 21.94 -10.44 -0.51
CA THR A 256 23.38 -10.77 -0.50
C THR A 256 24.08 -10.86 0.87
N ASN A 257 23.45 -10.43 1.97
CA ASN A 257 24.13 -10.35 3.28
C ASN A 257 24.06 -11.65 4.11
N ALA A 258 24.44 -12.78 3.50
CA ALA A 258 24.46 -14.10 4.15
C ALA A 258 25.68 -14.35 5.07
N SER A 259 26.66 -13.44 5.09
CA SER A 259 28.00 -13.66 5.68
C SER A 259 28.32 -12.86 6.96
N ARG A 260 27.38 -12.05 7.48
CA ARG A 260 27.43 -11.47 8.83
C ARG A 260 26.04 -11.56 9.49
N GLY A 261 26.02 -11.84 10.80
CA GLY A 261 24.83 -12.29 11.54
C GLY A 261 23.72 -11.24 11.82
N GLU A 262 23.61 -10.19 11.01
CA GLU A 262 22.64 -9.08 11.21
C GLU A 262 21.47 -9.18 10.20
N GLY A 263 20.80 -10.33 10.20
CA GLY A 263 19.78 -10.69 9.21
C GLY A 263 18.39 -10.10 9.49
N ILE A 264 18.13 -8.88 9.01
CA ILE A 264 16.73 -8.48 8.72
C ILE A 264 16.20 -9.47 7.68
N PHE A 265 15.18 -10.26 8.04
CA PHE A 265 14.76 -11.42 7.24
C PHE A 265 13.95 -11.02 6.00
N THR A 266 14.66 -10.52 5.00
CA THR A 266 14.22 -10.36 3.62
C THR A 266 14.92 -11.40 2.72
N GLY A 267 15.09 -12.61 3.26
CA GLY A 267 15.87 -13.71 2.69
C GLY A 267 15.37 -14.17 1.32
N LEU A 268 15.93 -13.57 0.28
CA LEU A 268 15.80 -14.00 -1.11
C LEU A 268 16.91 -15.00 -1.45
N ASP A 269 16.82 -16.18 -0.85
CA ASP A 269 17.45 -17.37 -1.42
C ASP A 269 16.72 -17.67 -2.74
N LEU A 270 17.30 -17.27 -3.86
CA LEU A 270 16.80 -17.52 -5.21
C LEU A 270 17.03 -18.99 -5.61
N GLN A 271 16.40 -19.90 -4.87
CA GLN A 271 16.28 -21.29 -5.27
C GLN A 271 15.30 -21.36 -6.46
N PRO A 272 15.66 -22.00 -7.59
CA PRO A 272 14.74 -22.13 -8.73
C PRO A 272 13.47 -22.90 -8.30
N PRO A 273 12.30 -22.61 -8.89
CA PRO A 273 11.01 -23.10 -8.40
C PRO A 273 10.92 -24.63 -8.46
N GLY A 274 11.10 -25.26 -7.30
CA GLY A 274 10.90 -26.70 -7.13
C GLY A 274 9.41 -27.00 -6.93
N ASN A 275 8.82 -27.74 -7.88
CA ASN A 275 7.49 -28.35 -7.87
C ASN A 275 6.32 -27.56 -7.24
N ASN A 276 5.31 -27.27 -8.07
CA ASN A 276 4.04 -26.54 -7.89
C ASN A 276 3.26 -26.67 -6.55
N PHE A 277 3.66 -27.53 -5.61
CA PHE A 277 3.09 -27.65 -4.27
C PHE A 277 3.69 -26.69 -3.23
N GLU A 278 4.90 -26.14 -3.43
CA GLU A 278 5.49 -25.17 -2.49
C GLU A 278 4.82 -23.78 -2.53
N ASP A 279 4.16 -23.41 -3.63
CA ASP A 279 3.52 -22.11 -3.82
C ASP A 279 2.13 -21.98 -3.13
N MET A 280 1.65 -23.01 -2.42
CA MET A 280 0.35 -22.96 -1.75
C MET A 280 0.40 -22.20 -0.41
N LEU A 281 -0.40 -21.14 -0.31
CA LEU A 281 -0.63 -20.34 0.90
C LEU A 281 -1.89 -20.83 1.60
N TYR A 282 -1.81 -21.14 2.89
CA TYR A 282 -2.91 -21.68 3.67
C TYR A 282 -3.36 -20.68 4.74
N GLU A 283 -4.63 -20.25 4.68
CA GLU A 283 -5.24 -19.27 5.61
C GLU A 283 -4.95 -19.60 7.09
N PRO A 284 -5.10 -20.85 7.57
CA PRO A 284 -4.91 -21.17 8.99
C PRO A 284 -3.48 -20.97 9.52
N SER A 285 -2.49 -20.81 8.63
CA SER A 285 -1.10 -20.45 9.00
C SER A 285 -0.75 -18.98 8.79
N LEU A 286 -1.65 -18.17 8.22
CA LEU A 286 -1.43 -16.78 7.87
C LEU A 286 -2.41 -15.79 8.52
N THR A 287 -3.52 -16.25 9.11
CA THR A 287 -4.39 -15.33 9.88
C THR A 287 -3.61 -14.63 10.99
N PHE A 288 -3.94 -13.36 11.25
CA PHE A 288 -3.35 -12.63 12.35
C PHE A 288 -3.56 -13.33 13.72
N ASP A 289 -4.68 -14.01 13.96
CA ASP A 289 -4.83 -14.78 15.20
C ASP A 289 -3.93 -16.02 15.29
N SER A 290 -3.58 -16.62 14.15
CA SER A 290 -2.58 -17.69 14.06
C SER A 290 -1.18 -17.13 14.32
N LEU A 291 -0.78 -16.10 13.58
CA LEU A 291 0.53 -15.43 13.68
C LEU A 291 0.78 -14.86 15.10
N HIS A 292 -0.24 -14.24 15.71
CA HIS A 292 -0.14 -13.63 17.03
C HIS A 292 -0.09 -14.65 18.17
N MET A 293 -0.88 -15.73 18.08
CA MET A 293 -0.90 -16.76 19.13
C MET A 293 0.31 -17.70 19.06
N ILE A 294 0.68 -18.15 17.85
CA ILE A 294 1.65 -19.21 17.62
C ILE A 294 3.06 -18.61 17.40
N GLY A 295 3.24 -17.84 16.31
CA GLY A 295 4.49 -17.14 16.02
C GLY A 295 4.82 -15.96 16.93
N ARG A 296 3.90 -15.56 17.83
CA ARG A 296 4.00 -14.36 18.68
C ARG A 296 4.29 -13.07 17.90
N VAL A 297 3.69 -12.96 16.72
CA VAL A 297 3.89 -11.83 15.80
C VAL A 297 3.04 -10.62 16.20
N GLY A 298 3.65 -9.44 16.20
CA GLY A 298 2.98 -8.14 16.29
C GLY A 298 2.78 -7.50 14.91
N ILE A 299 1.84 -6.56 14.81
CA ILE A 299 1.66 -5.74 13.59
C ILE A 299 2.33 -4.39 13.78
N LYS A 300 3.12 -3.97 12.78
CA LYS A 300 3.72 -2.65 12.67
C LYS A 300 3.14 -1.93 11.46
N TRP A 301 2.42 -0.84 11.69
CA TRP A 301 1.86 -0.04 10.60
C TRP A 301 2.98 0.76 9.90
N VAL A 302 3.09 0.63 8.58
CA VAL A 302 4.11 1.30 7.76
C VAL A 302 3.50 2.20 6.70
N ASP A 303 4.27 3.22 6.33
CA ASP A 303 3.98 4.28 5.37
C ASP A 303 4.40 3.94 3.93
N THR A 304 5.09 2.81 3.72
CA THR A 304 5.72 2.47 2.42
C THR A 304 5.26 1.12 1.87
N LEU A 305 4.95 1.08 0.57
CA LEU A 305 4.55 -0.14 -0.16
C LEU A 305 5.66 -1.20 -0.13
N THR A 306 6.93 -0.80 -0.28
CA THR A 306 8.06 -1.76 -0.29
C THR A 306 8.30 -2.44 1.06
N ALA A 307 7.84 -1.84 2.17
CA ALA A 307 7.88 -2.43 3.50
C ALA A 307 6.67 -3.34 3.81
N HIS A 308 5.64 -3.38 2.95
CA HIS A 308 4.46 -4.22 3.14
C HIS A 308 4.83 -5.71 3.22
N LEU A 309 4.34 -6.41 4.24
CA LEU A 309 4.70 -7.79 4.61
C LEU A 309 6.20 -8.02 4.91
N SER A 310 6.98 -6.98 5.21
CA SER A 310 8.34 -7.14 5.72
C SER A 310 8.31 -7.67 7.17
N PHE A 311 8.84 -8.88 7.40
CA PHE A 311 8.81 -9.54 8.70
C PHE A 311 10.19 -9.53 9.38
N ASN A 312 10.30 -8.88 10.53
CA ASN A 312 11.52 -8.90 11.34
C ASN A 312 11.46 -10.04 12.36
N ARG A 313 12.27 -11.08 12.17
CA ARG A 313 12.36 -12.25 13.06
C ARG A 313 12.82 -11.92 14.49
N HIS A 314 13.58 -10.84 14.67
CA HIS A 314 14.15 -10.43 15.97
C HIS A 314 13.11 -9.70 16.82
N THR A 315 12.44 -8.68 16.27
CA THR A 315 11.34 -7.97 16.98
C THR A 315 10.02 -8.74 16.94
N ARG A 316 9.89 -9.73 16.04
CA ARG A 316 8.66 -10.45 15.67
C ARG A 316 7.55 -9.51 15.17
N GLU A 317 7.93 -8.44 14.48
CA GLU A 317 6.98 -7.51 13.87
C GLU A 317 6.78 -7.85 12.38
N LEU A 318 5.51 -7.98 11.99
CA LEU A 318 5.09 -7.95 10.59
C LEU A 318 4.70 -6.52 10.21
N SER A 319 5.40 -5.96 9.24
CA SER A 319 5.11 -4.64 8.69
C SER A 319 3.90 -4.72 7.76
N VAL A 320 2.86 -3.92 7.99
CA VAL A 320 1.65 -3.87 7.16
C VAL A 320 1.39 -2.42 6.76
N TYR A 321 1.13 -2.18 5.47
CA TYR A 321 0.79 -0.85 4.95
C TYR A 321 -0.47 -0.30 5.62
N ARG A 322 -0.61 1.03 5.70
CA ARG A 322 -1.66 1.68 6.50
C ARG A 322 -2.71 2.49 5.72
N TYR A 323 -2.64 2.51 4.39
CA TYR A 323 -3.51 3.30 3.52
C TYR A 323 -4.19 2.48 2.41
N PRO A 324 -5.08 1.52 2.71
CA PRO A 324 -5.84 0.81 1.68
C PRO A 324 -6.66 1.74 0.75
N SER A 325 -7.13 2.92 1.20
CA SER A 325 -7.77 3.89 0.30
C SER A 325 -6.83 4.42 -0.79
N PHE A 326 -5.52 4.53 -0.54
CA PHE A 326 -4.54 4.86 -1.59
C PHE A 326 -4.44 3.73 -2.63
N CYS A 327 -4.48 2.47 -2.19
CA CYS A 327 -4.49 1.31 -3.09
C CYS A 327 -5.73 1.33 -3.99
N VAL A 328 -6.92 1.59 -3.43
CA VAL A 328 -8.15 1.74 -4.22
C VAL A 328 -8.06 2.92 -5.21
N ALA A 329 -7.60 4.09 -4.75
CA ALA A 329 -7.44 5.26 -5.62
C ALA A 329 -6.47 5.02 -6.79
N LYS A 330 -5.44 4.17 -6.62
CA LYS A 330 -4.56 3.72 -7.71
C LYS A 330 -5.17 2.67 -8.64
N ILE A 331 -6.11 1.84 -8.17
CA ILE A 331 -6.84 0.89 -9.03
C ILE A 331 -7.89 1.62 -9.89
N LEU A 332 -8.58 2.61 -9.32
CA LEU A 332 -9.59 3.44 -9.99
C LEU A 332 -8.97 4.60 -10.81
N SER A 333 -7.64 4.71 -10.85
CA SER A 333 -6.89 5.83 -11.40
C SER A 333 -7.11 5.99 -12.90
N LYS A 334 -7.79 7.08 -13.32
CA LYS A 334 -8.06 7.38 -14.73
C LYS A 334 -6.90 8.09 -15.42
N GLU A 335 -6.18 8.92 -14.67
CA GLU A 335 -4.92 9.50 -15.11
C GLU A 335 -3.76 8.70 -14.51
N LYS A 336 -2.70 8.49 -15.29
CA LYS A 336 -1.54 7.69 -14.94
C LYS A 336 -0.27 8.52 -15.15
N VAL A 337 0.42 8.83 -14.07
CA VAL A 337 1.75 9.46 -14.13
C VAL A 337 2.76 8.35 -14.41
N GLU A 338 3.13 8.15 -15.68
CA GLU A 338 3.97 7.03 -16.15
C GLU A 338 5.24 6.84 -15.31
N ALA A 339 5.92 7.92 -14.93
CA ALA A 339 7.10 7.87 -14.08
C ALA A 339 6.84 7.26 -12.69
N ILE A 340 5.69 7.55 -12.07
CA ILE A 340 5.28 6.96 -10.78
C ILE A 340 4.98 5.47 -10.95
N GLU A 341 4.25 5.08 -12.00
CA GLU A 341 3.96 3.66 -12.25
C GLU A 341 5.24 2.88 -12.58
N SER A 342 6.13 3.45 -13.40
CA SER A 342 7.43 2.86 -13.75
C SER A 342 8.34 2.67 -12.53
N ILE A 343 8.42 3.66 -11.64
CA ILE A 343 9.13 3.56 -10.35
C ILE A 343 8.56 2.41 -9.50
N THR A 344 7.24 2.35 -9.35
CA THR A 344 6.58 1.32 -8.54
C THR A 344 6.79 -0.07 -9.13
N ASN A 345 6.58 -0.24 -10.44
CA ASN A 345 6.75 -1.51 -11.15
C ASN A 345 8.19 -2.02 -11.12
N LYS A 346 9.21 -1.16 -11.24
CA LYS A 346 10.62 -1.61 -11.21
C LYS A 346 11.14 -1.88 -9.79
N LEU A 347 10.53 -1.31 -8.74
CA LEU A 347 10.79 -1.67 -7.34
C LEU A 347 10.09 -2.97 -6.92
N LEU A 348 8.82 -3.11 -7.29
CA LEU A 348 7.92 -4.18 -6.90
C LEU A 348 7.39 -4.95 -8.14
N PRO A 349 8.27 -5.49 -9.00
CA PRO A 349 7.82 -6.25 -10.16
C PRO A 349 7.17 -7.56 -9.71
N PRO A 350 6.19 -8.09 -10.48
CA PRO A 350 5.71 -9.44 -10.28
C PRO A 350 6.89 -10.43 -10.38
N GLN A 351 6.86 -11.47 -9.54
CA GLN A 351 7.92 -12.48 -9.49
C GLN A 351 7.77 -13.55 -10.58
N PHE A 352 6.61 -13.58 -11.23
CA PHE A 352 6.25 -14.53 -12.28
C PHE A 352 5.92 -13.76 -13.57
N ILE A 353 6.50 -14.19 -14.69
CA ILE A 353 6.54 -13.42 -15.94
C ILE A 353 5.18 -13.42 -16.67
N ASP A 354 4.33 -14.41 -16.43
CA ASP A 354 3.06 -14.60 -17.17
C ASP A 354 1.92 -13.68 -16.68
N THR A 355 2.10 -12.94 -15.58
CA THR A 355 1.06 -12.01 -15.11
C THR A 355 1.01 -10.78 -16.00
N LEU A 356 -0.15 -10.53 -16.64
CA LEU A 356 -0.42 -9.37 -17.50
C LEU A 356 0.15 -8.06 -16.93
N ASP A 357 0.71 -7.22 -17.82
CA ASP A 357 1.24 -5.87 -17.55
C ASP A 357 0.16 -4.90 -17.02
N ASN A 358 -0.24 -5.10 -15.76
CA ASN A 358 -1.23 -4.29 -15.08
C ASN A 358 -0.65 -3.76 -13.75
N PRO A 359 -0.22 -2.48 -13.69
CA PRO A 359 0.33 -1.88 -12.47
C PRO A 359 -0.68 -1.84 -11.30
N ALA A 360 -1.98 -2.07 -11.55
CA ALA A 360 -2.97 -2.19 -10.49
C ALA A 360 -2.78 -3.45 -9.61
N MET A 361 -2.07 -4.48 -10.09
CA MET A 361 -1.93 -5.77 -9.40
C MET A 361 -1.30 -5.63 -8.00
N ILE A 362 -0.26 -4.80 -7.83
CA ILE A 362 0.39 -4.55 -6.53
C ILE A 362 -0.64 -4.04 -5.50
N TYR A 363 -1.55 -3.16 -5.92
CA TYR A 363 -2.56 -2.57 -5.05
C TYR A 363 -3.70 -3.54 -4.75
N ARG A 364 -4.16 -4.30 -5.75
CA ARG A 364 -5.15 -5.37 -5.60
C ARG A 364 -4.67 -6.46 -4.64
N GLU A 365 -3.42 -6.87 -4.79
CA GLU A 365 -2.74 -7.82 -3.91
C GLU A 365 -2.70 -7.29 -2.47
N ILE A 366 -2.25 -6.05 -2.26
CA ILE A 366 -2.24 -5.41 -0.93
C ILE A 366 -3.65 -5.42 -0.31
N LEU A 367 -4.71 -5.13 -1.07
CA LEU A 367 -6.09 -5.21 -0.58
C LEU A 367 -6.50 -6.63 -0.17
N LEU A 368 -6.08 -7.66 -0.93
CA LEU A 368 -6.31 -9.07 -0.60
C LEU A 368 -5.53 -9.52 0.66
N THR A 369 -4.32 -8.99 0.92
CA THR A 369 -3.56 -9.34 2.13
C THR A 369 -4.32 -8.99 3.42
N TYR A 370 -5.02 -7.85 3.49
CA TYR A 370 -5.82 -7.51 4.67
C TYR A 370 -6.98 -8.49 4.89
N ARG A 371 -7.56 -9.04 3.82
CA ARG A 371 -8.59 -10.08 3.90
C ARG A 371 -8.01 -11.40 4.42
N LEU A 372 -6.85 -11.82 3.94
CA LEU A 372 -6.13 -13.01 4.39
C LEU A 372 -5.68 -12.91 5.86
N LEU A 373 -5.06 -11.79 6.27
CA LEU A 373 -4.58 -11.59 7.63
C LEU A 373 -5.75 -11.37 8.62
N PHE A 374 -6.66 -10.46 8.31
CA PHE A 374 -7.66 -9.94 9.27
C PHE A 374 -9.10 -10.29 8.91
N GLY A 375 -9.46 -10.18 7.63
CA GLY A 375 -10.83 -10.29 7.13
C GLY A 375 -11.50 -11.63 7.43
N GLN A 376 -10.82 -12.75 7.17
CA GLN A 376 -11.41 -14.10 7.21
C GLN A 376 -11.69 -14.61 8.65
N SER A 377 -10.68 -14.63 9.51
CA SER A 377 -10.83 -15.13 10.89
C SER A 377 -11.56 -14.16 11.83
N ARG A 378 -12.70 -14.60 12.39
CA ARG A 378 -13.43 -13.84 13.44
C ARG A 378 -12.57 -13.58 14.69
N LYS A 379 -11.51 -14.35 14.91
CA LYS A 379 -10.55 -14.13 15.99
C LYS A 379 -9.57 -13.00 15.60
N SER A 380 -9.06 -12.98 14.36
CA SER A 380 -8.23 -11.88 13.85
C SER A 380 -8.98 -10.55 13.93
N ARG A 381 -10.24 -10.51 13.47
CA ARG A 381 -11.11 -9.32 13.56
C ARG A 381 -11.18 -8.78 15.00
N LYS A 382 -11.45 -9.64 15.99
CA LYS A 382 -11.49 -9.25 17.42
C LYS A 382 -10.14 -8.78 17.97
N LEU A 383 -9.02 -9.37 17.56
CA LEU A 383 -7.70 -8.93 17.97
C LEU A 383 -7.36 -7.57 17.38
N LEU A 384 -7.69 -7.34 16.12
CA LEU A 384 -7.47 -6.06 15.44
C LEU A 384 -8.31 -4.93 16.05
N THR A 385 -9.60 -5.16 16.36
CA THR A 385 -10.42 -4.18 17.10
C THR A 385 -9.75 -3.78 18.40
N LYS A 386 -9.25 -4.75 19.18
CA LYS A 386 -8.50 -4.48 20.43
C LYS A 386 -7.18 -3.73 20.21
N LEU A 387 -6.50 -3.92 19.08
CA LEU A 387 -5.31 -3.12 18.74
C LEU A 387 -5.71 -1.66 18.48
N PHE A 388 -6.77 -1.42 17.69
CA PHE A 388 -7.26 -0.06 17.43
C PHE A 388 -7.76 0.63 18.71
N GLU A 389 -8.51 -0.08 19.56
CA GLU A 389 -8.93 0.39 20.90
C GLU A 389 -7.71 0.76 21.76
N LYS A 390 -6.69 -0.11 21.84
CA LYS A 390 -5.47 0.15 22.62
C LYS A 390 -4.63 1.30 22.06
N SER A 391 -4.60 1.50 20.74
CA SER A 391 -3.96 2.66 20.10
C SER A 391 -4.79 3.95 20.20
N SER A 392 -6.00 3.88 20.77
CA SER A 392 -6.88 5.02 21.02
C SER A 392 -7.08 5.24 22.53
N PRO A 393 -6.01 5.45 23.32
CA PRO A 393 -6.11 5.63 24.77
C PRO A 393 -6.90 6.90 25.09
N ASN A 394 -8.09 6.71 25.67
CA ASN A 394 -8.93 7.67 26.37
C ASN A 394 -8.92 9.13 25.86
N ARG A 395 -10.01 9.49 25.16
CA ARG A 395 -10.64 10.81 25.34
C ARG A 395 -10.65 11.13 26.85
N THR A 396 -10.21 12.33 27.22
CA THR A 396 -9.95 12.82 28.60
C THR A 396 -8.76 12.19 29.36
N ALA A 397 -7.56 12.26 28.79
CA ALA A 397 -6.30 12.19 29.54
C ALA A 397 -5.27 13.19 28.99
N THR A 398 -5.19 14.40 29.58
CA THR A 398 -4.15 15.39 29.29
C THR A 398 -2.82 14.97 29.91
N ASN A 399 -1.92 14.38 29.12
CA ASN A 399 -0.55 14.08 29.52
C ASN A 399 0.43 14.61 28.48
N THR A 400 1.22 15.60 28.89
CA THR A 400 2.17 16.32 28.05
C THR A 400 3.33 15.45 27.61
N SER A 401 3.56 15.35 26.30
CA SER A 401 4.88 15.05 25.72
C SER A 401 5.63 16.35 25.43
N LEU A 402 6.96 16.33 25.51
CA LEU A 402 7.80 17.54 25.44
C LEU A 402 7.67 18.35 24.12
N ASP A 403 7.21 17.72 23.03
CA ASP A 403 6.97 18.37 21.72
C ASP A 403 5.48 18.71 21.43
N GLY A 404 4.65 18.78 22.48
CA GLY A 404 3.43 19.61 22.53
C GLY A 404 2.16 19.19 21.77
N GLU A 405 2.23 18.49 20.64
CA GLU A 405 1.07 18.32 19.74
C GLU A 405 0.34 16.95 19.84
N PRO A 406 -0.95 16.91 20.24
CA PRO A 406 -1.73 15.66 20.30
C PRO A 406 -2.20 15.21 18.91
N VAL A 407 -2.04 13.92 18.61
CA VAL A 407 -2.46 13.32 17.34
C VAL A 407 -3.96 12.94 17.37
N PRO A 408 -4.85 13.55 16.57
CA PRO A 408 -6.28 13.22 16.57
C PRO A 408 -6.59 11.85 15.98
N VAL A 409 -7.74 11.29 16.38
CA VAL A 409 -8.24 9.95 16.00
C VAL A 409 -8.57 9.86 14.50
N ASP A 410 -8.76 10.99 13.82
CA ASP A 410 -9.14 11.09 12.41
C ASP A 410 -8.01 10.76 11.42
N ARG A 411 -6.81 10.41 11.90
CA ARG A 411 -5.63 10.06 11.07
C ARG A 411 -5.51 8.57 10.73
N VAL A 412 -6.54 7.76 11.00
CA VAL A 412 -6.60 6.34 10.60
C VAL A 412 -7.54 6.17 9.41
N ASP A 413 -7.04 5.59 8.32
CA ASP A 413 -7.83 5.20 7.15
C ASP A 413 -9.08 4.41 7.59
N GLN A 414 -10.28 4.94 7.31
CA GLN A 414 -11.53 4.31 7.76
C GLN A 414 -11.84 3.04 6.95
N PHE A 415 -11.43 2.98 5.68
CA PHE A 415 -11.60 1.80 4.85
C PHE A 415 -10.76 0.63 5.36
N LEU A 416 -9.60 0.87 6.00
CA LEU A 416 -8.85 -0.17 6.72
C LEU A 416 -9.72 -0.91 7.76
N LYS A 417 -10.59 -0.20 8.49
CA LYS A 417 -11.50 -0.82 9.47
C LYS A 417 -12.55 -1.67 8.76
N THR A 418 -13.17 -1.15 7.69
CA THR A 418 -14.15 -1.87 6.87
C THR A 418 -13.54 -3.12 6.24
N LEU A 419 -12.46 -2.96 5.48
CA LEU A 419 -11.73 -4.02 4.78
C LEU A 419 -11.28 -5.14 5.72
N CYS A 420 -10.78 -4.81 6.92
CA CYS A 420 -10.33 -5.81 7.87
C CYS A 420 -11.44 -6.42 8.74
N THR A 421 -12.60 -5.77 8.92
CA THR A 421 -13.63 -6.23 9.89
C THR A 421 -14.98 -6.63 9.28
N ALA A 422 -15.26 -6.27 8.03
CA ALA A 422 -16.48 -6.67 7.33
C ALA A 422 -16.53 -8.21 7.11
N PRO A 423 -17.63 -8.89 7.48
CA PRO A 423 -17.83 -10.30 7.15
C PRO A 423 -18.50 -10.42 5.77
N LEU A 424 -17.80 -10.94 4.76
CA LEU A 424 -18.33 -11.08 3.41
C LEU A 424 -19.53 -12.06 3.37
N HIS A 425 -19.37 -13.26 3.93
CA HIS A 425 -20.42 -14.27 3.93
C HIS A 425 -20.94 -14.62 5.34
N THR A 426 -22.03 -13.96 5.77
CA THR A 426 -22.74 -14.28 7.03
C THR A 426 -23.93 -15.20 6.78
N GLN A 427 -23.71 -16.37 6.17
CA GLN A 427 -24.76 -17.39 6.03
C GLN A 427 -25.06 -18.09 7.37
N ARG A 428 -25.78 -17.40 8.26
CA ARG A 428 -26.34 -17.99 9.49
C ARG A 428 -27.54 -18.89 9.16
N ARG A 429 -27.26 -20.12 8.72
CA ARG A 429 -28.22 -21.22 8.90
C ARG A 429 -28.16 -21.68 10.35
N PHE A 430 -29.20 -21.40 11.12
CA PHE A 430 -29.42 -22.04 12.41
C PHE A 430 -30.60 -23.00 12.24
N LEU A 431 -30.39 -24.29 12.55
CA LEU A 431 -31.39 -25.34 12.37
C LEU A 431 -32.04 -25.39 10.97
N GLY A 432 -31.26 -25.09 9.92
CA GLY A 432 -31.72 -25.08 8.52
C GLY A 432 -32.39 -23.79 8.05
N LEU A 433 -33.01 -23.00 8.94
CA LEU A 433 -33.67 -21.75 8.54
C LEU A 433 -32.65 -20.64 8.20
N PRO A 434 -32.91 -19.82 7.17
CA PRO A 434 -32.11 -18.64 6.85
C PRO A 434 -32.45 -17.50 7.83
N LEU A 435 -31.57 -17.24 8.80
CA LEU A 435 -31.74 -16.09 9.69
C LEU A 435 -31.42 -14.79 8.91
N SER A 436 -32.23 -13.75 9.12
CA SER A 436 -32.30 -12.54 8.27
C SER A 436 -30.95 -12.02 7.75
N ARG A 437 -30.91 -11.79 6.43
CA ARG A 437 -29.74 -11.38 5.63
C ARG A 437 -29.35 -9.93 5.95
N LYS A 438 -28.74 -9.71 7.13
CA LYS A 438 -28.03 -8.45 7.43
C LYS A 438 -26.93 -8.26 6.38
N THR A 439 -27.17 -7.37 5.44
CA THR A 439 -26.17 -6.87 4.50
C THR A 439 -25.01 -6.27 5.31
N GLY A 440 -23.81 -6.80 5.08
CA GLY A 440 -22.59 -6.09 5.49
C GLY A 440 -22.37 -4.85 4.62
N PRO A 441 -21.40 -3.99 4.96
CA PRO A 441 -20.91 -3.01 3.99
C PRO A 441 -20.44 -3.76 2.74
N HIS A 442 -21.03 -3.44 1.59
CA HIS A 442 -20.64 -4.03 0.32
C HIS A 442 -19.26 -3.51 -0.07
N ILE A 443 -18.36 -4.41 -0.46
CA ILE A 443 -17.04 -4.08 -0.98
C ILE A 443 -17.02 -4.64 -2.40
N SER A 444 -16.92 -3.76 -3.40
CA SER A 444 -16.95 -4.13 -4.82
C SER A 444 -15.83 -5.10 -5.17
N GLY A 445 -16.07 -6.06 -6.08
CA GLY A 445 -15.06 -7.04 -6.50
C GLY A 445 -13.89 -6.42 -7.25
N ASP A 446 -14.15 -5.37 -8.02
CA ASP A 446 -13.27 -4.71 -8.99
C ASP A 446 -11.89 -4.32 -8.42
N ILE A 447 -11.81 -4.11 -7.10
CA ILE A 447 -10.59 -3.71 -6.38
C ILE A 447 -9.71 -4.90 -5.94
N PHE A 448 -10.08 -6.14 -6.27
CA PHE A 448 -9.33 -7.37 -5.92
C PHE A 448 -8.78 -8.07 -7.18
N PRO A 449 -7.86 -9.06 -7.01
CA PRO A 449 -7.42 -9.92 -8.11
C PRO A 449 -8.57 -10.80 -8.63
N ILE A 450 -8.63 -11.02 -9.95
CA ILE A 450 -9.70 -11.80 -10.60
C ILE A 450 -9.75 -13.25 -10.07
N SER A 451 -8.60 -13.82 -9.71
CA SER A 451 -8.48 -15.15 -9.09
C SER A 451 -9.21 -15.29 -7.74
N ALA A 452 -9.47 -14.17 -7.05
CA ALA A 452 -10.23 -14.13 -5.81
C ALA A 452 -11.73 -13.80 -6.01
N LEU A 453 -12.21 -13.63 -7.24
CA LEU A 453 -13.59 -13.27 -7.53
C LEU A 453 -14.45 -14.47 -7.96
N SER A 454 -15.74 -14.37 -7.65
CA SER A 454 -16.80 -15.23 -8.18
C SER A 454 -17.15 -14.86 -9.62
N MET A 455 -17.87 -15.75 -10.32
CA MET A 455 -18.49 -15.48 -11.63
C MET A 455 -19.55 -14.35 -11.62
N ALA A 456 -19.79 -13.74 -10.46
CA ALA A 456 -20.69 -12.61 -10.24
C ALA A 456 -19.97 -11.42 -9.54
N ASP A 457 -18.64 -11.35 -9.67
CA ASP A 457 -17.74 -10.34 -9.09
C ASP A 457 -17.84 -10.17 -7.55
N GLU A 458 -18.41 -11.13 -6.83
CA GLU A 458 -18.34 -11.22 -5.37
C GLU A 458 -16.98 -11.81 -4.93
N LEU A 459 -16.31 -11.15 -3.98
CA LEU A 459 -15.03 -11.61 -3.41
C LEU A 459 -15.18 -12.92 -2.61
N ILE A 460 -14.41 -13.95 -3.00
CA ILE A 460 -14.38 -15.27 -2.37
C ILE A 460 -13.28 -15.35 -1.29
N GLU A 461 -13.66 -15.91 -0.13
CA GLU A 461 -12.73 -16.25 0.95
C GLU A 461 -12.38 -17.74 0.87
N SER A 462 -11.11 -18.07 0.63
CA SER A 462 -10.61 -19.44 0.43
C SER A 462 -9.68 -19.88 1.56
N ASN A 463 -9.71 -21.17 1.90
CA ASN A 463 -8.75 -21.73 2.86
C ASN A 463 -7.32 -21.85 2.26
N THR A 464 -7.20 -21.81 0.94
CA THR A 464 -5.95 -21.95 0.17
C THR A 464 -5.88 -20.92 -0.94
N TYR A 465 -4.74 -20.24 -1.08
CA TYR A 465 -4.43 -19.26 -2.13
C TYR A 465 -3.13 -19.65 -2.86
N SER A 466 -2.95 -19.15 -4.08
CA SER A 466 -1.72 -19.30 -4.86
C SER A 466 -0.75 -18.15 -4.61
N ALA A 467 0.48 -18.45 -4.20
CA ALA A 467 1.55 -17.45 -4.11
C ALA A 467 1.98 -16.88 -5.48
N ARG A 468 1.54 -17.49 -6.59
CA ARG A 468 1.80 -17.04 -7.96
C ARG A 468 0.69 -16.17 -8.51
N ASP A 469 -0.55 -16.62 -8.36
CA ASP A 469 -1.70 -16.05 -9.08
C ASP A 469 -2.43 -14.98 -8.26
N ASP A 470 -2.60 -15.22 -6.95
CA ASP A 470 -3.25 -14.27 -6.02
C ASP A 470 -2.27 -13.23 -5.45
N PHE A 471 -0.99 -13.62 -5.30
CA PHE A 471 0.04 -12.83 -4.63
C PHE A 471 1.37 -12.70 -5.42
N PRO A 472 1.35 -12.27 -6.70
CA PRO A 472 2.54 -12.29 -7.56
C PRO A 472 3.73 -11.44 -7.09
N VAL A 473 3.54 -10.47 -6.20
CA VAL A 473 4.58 -9.51 -5.76
C VAL A 473 5.07 -9.82 -4.34
N PHE A 474 4.16 -10.07 -3.39
CA PHE A 474 4.46 -10.35 -1.98
C PHE A 474 4.30 -11.83 -1.59
N GLY A 475 3.92 -12.71 -2.50
CA GLY A 475 3.71 -14.16 -2.27
C GLY A 475 4.88 -14.84 -1.57
N GLN A 476 6.13 -14.57 -1.96
CA GLN A 476 7.31 -15.10 -1.26
C GLN A 476 7.45 -14.58 0.19
N ARG A 477 6.98 -13.37 0.51
CA ARG A 477 6.94 -12.86 1.90
C ARG A 477 5.88 -13.62 2.72
N LEU A 478 4.73 -13.93 2.11
CA LEU A 478 3.71 -14.78 2.73
C LEU A 478 4.19 -16.23 2.89
N LEU A 479 4.90 -16.81 1.91
CA LEU A 479 5.51 -18.14 2.02
C LEU A 479 6.58 -18.17 3.13
N ALA A 480 7.44 -17.16 3.23
CA ALA A 480 8.40 -17.04 4.32
C ALA A 480 7.72 -16.93 5.71
N LEU A 481 6.64 -16.15 5.81
CA LEU A 481 5.84 -15.99 7.03
C LEU A 481 5.09 -17.29 7.41
N GLN A 482 4.55 -18.03 6.43
CA GLN A 482 3.96 -19.35 6.59
C GLN A 482 5.01 -20.37 7.06
N ARG A 483 6.18 -20.42 6.41
CA ARG A 483 7.32 -21.26 6.81
C ARG A 483 7.79 -20.91 8.24
N TYR A 484 7.78 -19.64 8.63
CA TYR A 484 8.08 -19.20 10.01
C TYR A 484 7.02 -19.70 11.01
N ASN A 485 5.74 -19.43 10.77
CA ASN A 485 4.67 -19.79 11.71
C ASN A 485 4.53 -21.31 11.86
N ARG A 486 4.66 -22.09 10.77
CA ARG A 486 4.65 -23.57 10.80
C ARG A 486 5.81 -24.20 11.58
N ARG A 487 6.97 -23.52 11.68
CA ARG A 487 8.11 -23.98 12.50
C ARG A 487 7.87 -23.77 14.00
N HIS A 488 6.97 -22.88 14.39
CA HIS A 488 6.57 -22.68 15.78
C HIS A 488 5.43 -23.64 16.14
N GLN A 489 5.77 -24.81 16.71
CA GLN A 489 4.75 -25.76 17.17
C GLN A 489 3.93 -25.19 18.35
N PRO A 490 2.60 -25.42 18.40
CA PRO A 490 1.76 -25.02 19.52
C PRO A 490 2.04 -25.88 20.76
N SER A 491 2.87 -25.37 21.68
CA SER A 491 3.33 -26.10 22.87
C SER A 491 2.32 -26.17 24.03
N LYS A 492 1.04 -25.85 23.80
CA LYS A 492 -0.02 -25.88 24.82
C LYS A 492 -1.24 -26.66 24.35
N ILE A 493 -1.87 -27.37 25.29
CA ILE A 493 -3.12 -28.12 25.07
C ILE A 493 -4.26 -27.18 24.64
N THR A 494 -4.30 -25.95 25.17
CA THR A 494 -5.23 -24.87 24.75
C THR A 494 -5.11 -24.51 23.28
N ASP A 495 -3.92 -24.68 22.71
CA ASP A 495 -3.57 -24.24 21.37
C ASP A 495 -3.79 -25.39 20.37
N LEU A 496 -3.60 -26.65 20.79
CA LEU A 496 -4.05 -27.84 20.06
C LEU A 496 -5.57 -27.84 19.83
N TRP A 497 -6.37 -27.59 20.88
CA TRP A 497 -7.83 -27.43 20.76
C TRP A 497 -8.25 -26.35 19.74
N ARG A 498 -7.40 -25.31 19.59
CA ARG A 498 -7.66 -24.11 18.80
C ARG A 498 -7.12 -24.19 17.36
N ASN A 499 -6.12 -25.02 17.09
CA ASN A 499 -5.40 -25.06 15.82
C ASN A 499 -6.12 -25.95 14.78
N ARG A 500 -6.40 -25.39 13.60
CA ARG A 500 -7.02 -26.10 12.46
C ARG A 500 -6.02 -26.55 11.37
N GLN A 501 -4.74 -26.20 11.50
CA GLN A 501 -3.72 -26.50 10.48
C GLN A 501 -3.53 -28.01 10.23
N ASN A 502 -3.65 -28.82 11.29
CA ASN A 502 -3.55 -30.27 11.22
C ASN A 502 -4.93 -30.89 11.51
N PRO A 503 -5.82 -31.06 10.50
CA PRO A 503 -7.19 -31.54 10.73
C PRO A 503 -7.22 -32.92 11.39
N LEU A 504 -6.28 -33.81 11.04
CA LEU A 504 -6.15 -35.14 11.68
C LEU A 504 -5.90 -35.03 13.19
N GLN A 505 -4.96 -34.20 13.63
CA GLN A 505 -4.66 -34.00 15.06
C GLN A 505 -5.82 -33.30 15.79
N TRP A 506 -6.54 -32.41 15.11
CA TRP A 506 -7.72 -31.75 15.68
C TRP A 506 -8.87 -32.76 15.88
N TYR A 507 -9.15 -33.61 14.88
CA TYR A 507 -10.17 -34.64 15.01
C TYR A 507 -9.81 -35.73 16.04
N THR A 508 -8.56 -36.19 16.12
CA THR A 508 -8.18 -37.16 17.16
C THR A 508 -8.23 -36.56 18.56
N PHE A 509 -7.85 -35.28 18.75
CA PHE A 509 -8.03 -34.58 20.02
C PHE A 509 -9.49 -34.53 20.44
N TRP A 510 -10.41 -34.15 19.53
CA TRP A 510 -11.85 -34.11 19.84
C TRP A 510 -12.45 -35.51 20.04
N ALA A 511 -12.02 -36.53 19.29
CA ALA A 511 -12.45 -37.90 19.50
C ALA A 511 -12.05 -38.40 20.90
N VAL A 512 -10.79 -38.20 21.32
CA VAL A 512 -10.31 -38.55 22.66
C VAL A 512 -11.05 -37.75 23.74
N LEU A 513 -11.30 -36.46 23.54
CA LEU A 513 -12.02 -35.61 24.50
C LEU A 513 -13.48 -36.04 24.67
N VAL A 514 -14.18 -36.41 23.58
CA VAL A 514 -15.57 -36.85 23.61
C VAL A 514 -15.72 -38.28 24.13
N VAL A 515 -14.86 -39.21 23.70
CA VAL A 515 -14.91 -40.62 24.14
C VAL A 515 -14.43 -40.75 25.59
N GLY A 516 -13.30 -40.12 25.94
CA GLY A 516 -12.80 -40.10 27.32
C GLY A 516 -13.71 -39.32 28.28
N GLY A 517 -14.24 -38.17 27.83
CA GLY A 517 -15.17 -37.36 28.62
C GLY A 517 -16.52 -38.04 28.86
N SER A 518 -17.07 -38.73 27.86
CA SER A 518 -18.31 -39.52 28.04
C SER A 518 -18.07 -40.75 28.90
N GLY A 519 -16.93 -41.45 28.77
CA GLY A 519 -16.52 -42.52 29.68
C GLY A 519 -16.44 -42.07 31.14
N LEU A 520 -15.83 -40.91 31.41
CA LEU A 520 -15.74 -40.35 32.76
C LEU A 520 -17.10 -39.91 33.32
N LEU A 521 -17.99 -39.35 32.49
CA LEU A 521 -19.37 -39.04 32.90
C LEU A 521 -20.16 -40.31 33.24
N LEU A 522 -19.97 -41.39 32.50
CA LEU A 522 -20.62 -42.69 32.75
C LEU A 522 -20.13 -43.33 34.05
N THR A 523 -18.82 -43.29 34.36
CA THR A 523 -18.31 -43.82 35.64
C THR A 523 -18.75 -42.98 36.84
N ILE A 524 -18.83 -41.65 36.70
CA ILE A 524 -19.41 -40.77 37.73
C ILE A 524 -20.90 -41.10 37.94
N LEU A 525 -21.67 -41.33 36.87
CA LEU A 525 -23.09 -41.70 36.98
C LEU A 525 -23.26 -43.07 37.65
N GLN A 526 -22.44 -44.06 37.30
CA GLN A 526 -22.42 -45.38 37.94
C GLN A 526 -22.07 -45.28 39.44
N LEU A 527 -21.10 -44.43 39.81
CA LEU A 527 -20.75 -44.17 41.21
C LEU A 527 -21.93 -43.57 41.99
N ILE A 528 -22.63 -42.60 41.41
CA ILE A 528 -23.82 -41.98 42.02
C ILE A 528 -24.93 -43.01 42.22
N ILE A 529 -25.21 -43.87 41.23
CA ILE A 529 -26.21 -44.94 41.34
C ILE A 529 -25.82 -45.95 42.43
N GLY A 530 -24.55 -46.36 42.50
CA GLY A 530 -24.05 -47.27 43.55
C GLY A 530 -24.17 -46.67 44.96
N VAL A 531 -23.87 -45.37 45.12
CA VAL A 531 -24.05 -44.66 46.40
C VAL A 531 -25.54 -44.55 46.78
N LEU A 532 -26.43 -44.28 45.82
CA LEU A 532 -27.87 -44.24 46.07
C LEU A 532 -28.41 -45.63 46.49
N GLN A 533 -27.98 -46.71 45.83
CA GLN A 533 -28.32 -48.09 46.20
C GLN A 533 -27.80 -48.47 47.60
N LEU A 534 -26.59 -48.05 47.94
CA LEU A 534 -26.00 -48.26 49.27
C LEU A 534 -26.79 -47.51 50.35
N VAL A 535 -27.11 -46.23 50.14
CA VAL A 535 -27.90 -45.41 51.07
C VAL A 535 -29.33 -45.93 51.23
N TYR A 536 -29.94 -46.47 50.16
CA TYR A 536 -31.25 -47.11 50.24
C TYR A 536 -31.20 -48.41 51.06
N THR A 537 -30.23 -49.29 50.79
CA THR A 537 -30.05 -50.56 51.52
C THR A 537 -29.70 -50.36 53.00
N ILE A 538 -28.94 -49.31 53.34
CA ILE A 538 -28.55 -48.98 54.73
C ILE A 538 -29.70 -48.30 55.53
N ARG A 539 -30.77 -47.85 54.86
CA ARG A 539 -32.00 -47.41 55.54
C ARG A 539 -32.93 -48.61 55.75
N PRO A 540 -33.00 -49.22 56.95
CA PRO A 540 -34.04 -50.21 57.21
C PRO A 540 -35.41 -49.54 57.08
N VAL A 541 -36.34 -50.25 56.45
CA VAL A 541 -37.76 -49.88 56.46
C VAL A 541 -38.24 -49.89 57.92
N LYS A 542 -38.92 -48.82 58.32
CA LYS A 542 -39.62 -48.70 59.62
C LYS A 542 -41.08 -49.09 59.47
#